data_AF-A0A6B3GAH7-F1
#
_entry.id   AF-A0A6B3GAH7-F1
#
_cell.length_a   1.000
_cell.length_b   1.000
_cell.length_c   1.000
_cell.angle_alpha   90.00
_cell.angle_beta   90.00
_cell.angle_gamma   90.00
#
_symmetry.space_group_name_H-M   'P 1'
#
loop_
_entity.id
_entity.type
_entity.pdbx_description
1 polymer ?
#
loop_
_entity_poly.entity_id
_entity_poly.type
_entity_poly.pdbx_seq_one_letter_code
_entity_poly.pdbx_strand_id
1 'polypeptide(L)'
;PAQRCPGCGRDGHGRPYLPDHPGLGASLSHADGLAAAVVGPGPVGIDVEPLTRRPGPVPVLRRLLPHDEVDAACAEPDPGPALLRLWVRREALFKAGRDDVRLTTWTDRDRAAVVALAGADGADRALLPSLTLRQAPPSGR
;
A
#
# COMPACT_ATOMS: atom_id res chain seq x y z
N PRO A 1 -0.11 -15.12 -10.02
CA PRO A 1 -1.05 -14.71 -8.93
C PRO A 1 -2.47 -14.66 -9.50
N ALA A 2 -3.47 -14.96 -8.67
CA ALA A 2 -4.90 -14.87 -9.02
C ALA A 2 -5.60 -13.86 -8.09
N GLN A 3 -6.77 -13.38 -8.49
CA GLN A 3 -7.58 -12.46 -7.69
C GLN A 3 -9.04 -12.87 -7.78
N ARG A 4 -9.67 -13.04 -6.62
CA ARG A 4 -11.11 -13.30 -6.49
C ARG A 4 -11.64 -12.49 -5.32
N CYS A 5 -12.74 -11.79 -5.55
CA CYS A 5 -13.32 -10.91 -4.55
C CYS A 5 -14.20 -11.69 -3.57
N PRO A 6 -13.95 -11.62 -2.25
CA PRO A 6 -14.78 -12.31 -1.26
C PRO A 6 -16.19 -11.71 -1.15
N GLY A 7 -16.38 -10.45 -1.55
CA GLY A 7 -17.68 -9.77 -1.46
C GLY A 7 -18.62 -10.10 -2.61
N CYS A 8 -18.12 -10.14 -3.86
CA CYS A 8 -18.98 -10.37 -5.04
C CYS A 8 -18.67 -11.67 -5.80
N GLY A 9 -17.66 -12.43 -5.38
CA GLY A 9 -17.30 -13.74 -5.95
C GLY A 9 -16.63 -13.72 -7.33
N ARG A 10 -16.52 -12.56 -7.99
CA ARG A 10 -15.91 -12.40 -9.32
C ARG A 10 -14.38 -12.34 -9.27
N ASP A 11 -13.77 -12.79 -10.36
CA ASP A 11 -12.33 -12.74 -10.56
C ASP A 11 -11.84 -11.38 -11.06
N GLY A 12 -10.52 -11.19 -11.08
CA GLY A 12 -9.87 -9.97 -11.59
C GLY A 12 -9.79 -8.82 -10.60
N HIS A 13 -10.30 -8.98 -9.37
CA HIS A 13 -10.12 -8.03 -8.27
C HIS A 13 -10.24 -8.73 -6.91
N GLY A 14 -10.00 -7.98 -5.84
CA GLY A 14 -9.79 -8.52 -4.50
C GLY A 14 -8.31 -8.70 -4.19
N ARG A 15 -7.98 -9.35 -3.09
CA ARG A 15 -6.57 -9.55 -2.73
C ARG A 15 -5.91 -10.57 -3.68
N PRO A 16 -4.71 -10.28 -4.18
CA PRO A 16 -3.90 -11.30 -4.86
C PRO A 16 -3.60 -12.49 -3.95
N TYR A 17 -3.72 -13.70 -4.49
CA TYR A 17 -3.29 -14.93 -3.82
C TYR A 17 -2.50 -15.83 -4.78
N LEU A 18 -1.76 -16.77 -4.21
CA LEU A 18 -0.95 -17.75 -4.94
C LEU A 18 -1.61 -19.13 -4.77
N PRO A 19 -2.36 -19.65 -5.77
CA PRO A 19 -3.11 -20.89 -5.63
C PRO A 19 -2.25 -22.09 -5.20
N ASP A 20 -1.04 -22.19 -5.76
CA ASP A 20 -0.09 -23.27 -5.48
C ASP A 20 0.70 -23.05 -4.18
N HIS A 21 0.55 -21.89 -3.53
CA HIS A 21 1.26 -21.51 -2.31
C HIS A 21 0.32 -20.85 -1.28
N PRO A 22 -0.67 -21.57 -0.73
CA PRO A 22 -1.69 -20.99 0.16
C PRO A 22 -1.15 -20.44 1.49
N GLY A 23 0.08 -20.81 1.88
CA GLY A 23 0.77 -20.25 3.05
C GLY A 23 1.41 -18.88 2.82
N LEU A 24 1.44 -18.40 1.57
CA LEU A 24 2.02 -17.11 1.20
C LEU A 24 0.93 -16.08 0.90
N GLY A 25 1.05 -14.90 1.49
CA GLY A 25 0.31 -13.72 1.07
C GLY A 25 1.06 -12.95 0.00
N ALA A 26 0.31 -12.20 -0.81
CA ALA A 26 0.84 -11.26 -1.78
C ALA A 26 0.09 -9.92 -1.70
N SER A 27 0.82 -8.82 -1.87
CA SER A 27 0.22 -7.48 -1.93
C SER A 27 0.96 -6.59 -2.92
N LEU A 28 0.22 -5.70 -3.56
CA LEU A 28 0.68 -4.76 -4.58
C LEU A 28 0.19 -3.35 -4.22
N SER A 29 1.03 -2.36 -4.46
CA SER A 29 0.63 -0.96 -4.44
C SER A 29 1.35 -0.19 -5.55
N HIS A 30 0.69 0.84 -6.07
CA HIS A 30 1.28 1.74 -7.03
C HIS A 30 0.74 3.15 -6.80
N ALA A 31 1.60 4.12 -7.06
CA ALA A 31 1.29 5.55 -7.06
C ALA A 31 2.06 6.21 -8.21
N ASP A 32 1.90 7.51 -8.41
CA ASP A 32 2.55 8.22 -9.51
C ASP A 32 4.08 7.97 -9.51
N GLY A 33 4.55 7.28 -10.56
CA GLY A 33 5.96 6.92 -10.74
C GLY A 33 6.49 5.77 -9.87
N LEU A 34 5.66 5.16 -9.02
CA LEU A 34 6.08 4.16 -8.03
C LEU A 34 5.27 2.87 -8.12
N ALA A 35 5.94 1.74 -7.97
CA ALA A 35 5.31 0.44 -7.78
C ALA A 35 6.02 -0.35 -6.66
N ALA A 36 5.22 -0.98 -5.82
CA ALA A 36 5.69 -1.80 -4.70
C ALA A 36 4.97 -3.14 -4.70
N ALA A 37 5.73 -4.20 -4.40
CA ALA A 37 5.20 -5.54 -4.27
C ALA A 37 5.84 -6.24 -3.07
N VAL A 38 5.06 -7.08 -2.40
CA VAL A 38 5.54 -7.96 -1.35
C VAL A 38 4.91 -9.34 -1.46
N VAL A 39 5.71 -10.36 -1.19
CA VAL A 39 5.27 -11.73 -0.93
C VAL A 39 5.89 -12.18 0.39
N GLY A 40 5.11 -12.83 1.23
CA GLY A 40 5.62 -13.33 2.52
C GLY A 40 4.68 -14.32 3.19
N PRO A 41 5.13 -14.97 4.28
CA PRO A 41 4.30 -15.90 5.03
C PRO A 41 3.04 -15.22 5.59
N GLY A 42 1.90 -15.86 5.41
CA GLY A 42 0.62 -15.39 5.95
C GLY A 42 0.14 -14.06 5.36
N PRO A 43 -0.72 -13.31 6.08
CA PRO A 43 -1.25 -12.03 5.60
C PRO A 43 -0.16 -10.97 5.47
N VAL A 44 -0.05 -10.38 4.28
CA VAL A 44 0.84 -9.25 4.00
C VAL A 44 0.11 -8.12 3.28
N GLY A 45 0.57 -6.90 3.48
CA GLY A 45 0.05 -5.68 2.85
C GLY A 45 1.16 -4.66 2.65
N ILE A 46 1.29 -4.10 1.45
CA ILE A 46 2.26 -3.02 1.17
C ILE A 46 1.53 -1.81 0.62
N ASP A 47 1.98 -0.62 1.02
CA ASP A 47 1.54 0.62 0.43
C ASP A 47 2.71 1.58 0.19
N VAL A 48 2.62 2.36 -0.88
CA VAL A 48 3.66 3.32 -1.31
C VAL A 48 3.01 4.58 -1.87
N GLU A 49 3.50 5.74 -1.44
CA GLU A 49 3.09 7.04 -1.95
C GLU A 49 4.32 7.92 -2.17
N PRO A 50 4.36 8.77 -3.22
CA PRO A 50 5.45 9.72 -3.41
C PRO A 50 5.40 10.79 -2.30
N LEU A 51 6.55 11.31 -1.88
CA LEU A 51 6.62 12.35 -0.84
C LEU A 51 5.95 13.66 -1.26
N THR A 52 5.75 13.86 -2.56
CA THR A 52 5.00 14.99 -3.12
C THR A 52 3.49 14.82 -3.04
N ARG A 53 2.99 13.63 -2.65
CA ARG A 53 1.57 13.36 -2.46
C ARG A 53 1.03 14.24 -1.35
N ARG A 54 0.08 15.12 -1.70
CA ARG A 54 -0.71 15.85 -0.69
C ARG A 54 -1.72 14.89 -0.06
N PRO A 55 -1.76 14.70 1.25
CA PRO A 55 -2.80 13.89 1.88
C PRO A 55 -4.19 14.50 1.64
N GLY A 56 -5.23 13.68 1.74
CA GLY A 56 -6.62 14.13 1.57
C GLY A 56 -7.05 15.15 2.65
N PRO A 57 -8.21 15.80 2.48
CA PRO A 57 -8.73 16.74 3.48
C PRO A 57 -8.85 16.06 4.86
N VAL A 58 -8.42 16.76 5.93
CA VAL A 58 -8.47 16.24 7.32
C VAL A 58 -9.85 15.67 7.71
N PRO A 59 -10.99 16.29 7.35
CA PRO A 59 -12.31 15.71 7.65
C PRO A 59 -12.57 14.36 7.00
N VAL A 60 -11.96 14.09 5.84
CA VAL A 60 -12.04 12.77 5.17
C VAL A 60 -11.13 11.78 5.88
N LEU A 61 -9.91 12.20 6.22
CA LEU A 61 -8.94 11.35 6.93
C LEU A 61 -9.46 10.89 8.29
N ARG A 62 -10.13 11.77 9.06
CA ARG A 62 -10.76 11.40 10.34
C ARG A 62 -11.82 10.30 10.23
N ARG A 63 -12.40 10.07 9.04
CA ARG A 63 -13.34 8.95 8.83
C ARG A 63 -12.66 7.59 8.65
N LEU A 64 -11.36 7.60 8.34
CA LEU A 64 -10.60 6.40 7.93
C LEU A 64 -9.46 6.06 8.88
N LEU A 65 -8.99 7.06 9.64
CA LEU A 65 -7.82 7.00 10.53
C LEU A 65 -8.24 7.28 11.99
N PRO A 66 -7.48 6.77 12.97
CA PRO A 66 -7.71 7.08 14.38
C PRO A 66 -7.66 8.59 14.64
N HIS A 67 -8.64 9.12 15.37
CA HIS A 67 -8.79 10.56 15.58
C HIS A 67 -7.60 11.17 16.32
N ASP A 68 -7.10 10.49 17.35
CA ASP A 68 -5.94 10.89 18.15
C ASP A 68 -4.65 10.95 17.32
N GLU A 69 -4.43 9.97 16.42
CA GLU A 69 -3.29 9.99 15.50
C GLU A 69 -3.40 11.14 14.49
N VAL A 70 -4.59 11.41 13.96
CA VAL A 70 -4.82 12.54 13.04
C VAL A 70 -4.60 13.87 13.76
N ASP A 71 -5.08 14.02 14.99
CA ASP A 71 -4.93 15.23 15.78
C ASP A 71 -3.45 15.48 16.12
N ALA A 72 -2.70 14.45 16.50
CA ALA A 72 -1.26 14.52 16.70
C ALA A 72 -0.52 14.94 15.42
N ALA A 73 -0.87 14.36 14.26
CA ALA A 73 -0.29 14.75 12.98
C ALA A 73 -0.62 16.20 12.59
N CYS A 74 -1.81 16.69 12.92
CA CYS A 74 -2.22 18.08 12.66
C CYS A 74 -1.54 19.10 13.58
N ALA A 75 -0.98 18.67 14.72
CA ALA A 75 -0.26 19.53 15.64
C ALA A 75 1.19 19.81 15.18
N GLU A 76 1.70 19.06 14.20
CA GLU A 76 3.03 19.28 13.61
C GLU A 76 3.09 20.60 12.82
N PRO A 77 4.26 21.27 12.77
CA PRO A 77 4.44 22.48 11.96
C PRO A 77 4.15 22.26 10.46
N ASP A 78 4.43 21.06 9.96
CA ASP A 78 4.03 20.58 8.64
C ASP A 78 3.26 19.26 8.76
N PRO A 79 1.90 19.30 8.79
CA PRO A 79 1.08 18.11 8.94
C PRO A 79 1.13 17.14 7.76
N GLY A 80 1.49 17.62 6.56
CA GLY A 80 1.36 16.86 5.32
C GLY A 80 2.09 15.51 5.36
N PRO A 81 3.40 15.49 5.66
CA PRO A 81 4.17 14.25 5.77
C PRO A 81 3.68 13.30 6.87
N ALA A 82 3.20 13.83 8.00
CA ALA A 82 2.68 13.02 9.10
C ALA A 82 1.36 12.33 8.71
N LEU A 83 0.41 13.09 8.15
CA LEU A 83 -0.86 12.55 7.64
C LEU A 83 -0.64 11.55 6.51
N LEU A 84 0.32 11.79 5.61
CA LEU A 84 0.67 10.84 4.55
C LEU A 84 1.23 9.54 5.13
N ARG A 85 2.10 9.60 6.15
CA ARG A 85 2.60 8.40 6.84
C ARG A 85 1.46 7.60 7.47
N LEU A 86 0.49 8.26 8.11
CA LEU A 86 -0.68 7.60 8.68
C LEU A 86 -1.54 6.91 7.62
N TRP A 87 -1.74 7.58 6.49
CA TRP A 87 -2.46 7.02 5.34
C TRP A 87 -1.82 5.73 4.84
N VAL A 88 -0.53 5.78 4.50
CA VAL A 88 0.21 4.62 3.96
C VAL A 88 0.23 3.45 4.94
N ARG A 89 0.36 3.74 6.24
CA ARG A 89 0.25 2.74 7.31
C ARG A 89 -1.12 2.05 7.32
N ARG A 90 -2.21 2.84 7.26
CA ARG A 90 -3.57 2.31 7.29
C ARG A 90 -3.89 1.48 6.05
N GLU A 91 -3.48 1.95 4.87
CA GLU A 91 -3.63 1.21 3.61
C GLU A 91 -2.86 -0.11 3.63
N ALA A 92 -1.64 -0.14 4.16
CA ALA A 92 -0.88 -1.38 4.31
C ALA A 92 -1.61 -2.39 5.23
N LEU A 93 -2.14 -1.95 6.37
CA LEU A 93 -2.94 -2.81 7.26
C LEU A 93 -4.23 -3.30 6.59
N PHE A 94 -4.95 -2.41 5.90
CA PHE A 94 -6.15 -2.77 5.14
C PHE A 94 -5.83 -3.83 4.06
N LYS A 95 -4.72 -3.64 3.34
CA LYS A 95 -4.22 -4.59 2.34
C LYS A 95 -3.70 -5.89 2.95
N ALA A 96 -3.28 -5.91 4.23
CA ALA A 96 -3.00 -7.12 5.00
C ALA A 96 -4.27 -7.74 5.61
N GLY A 97 -5.38 -6.98 5.73
CA GLY A 97 -6.70 -7.45 6.19
C GLY A 97 -6.69 -7.94 7.63
N ARG A 98 -5.70 -7.45 8.38
CA ARG A 98 -5.37 -7.80 9.75
C ARG A 98 -4.77 -6.55 10.37
N ASP A 99 -5.28 -6.18 11.54
CA ASP A 99 -4.74 -5.07 12.33
C ASP A 99 -3.71 -5.55 13.36
N ASP A 100 -3.54 -6.87 13.52
CA ASP A 100 -2.64 -7.53 14.49
C ASP A 100 -1.28 -7.93 13.91
N VAL A 101 -0.99 -7.53 12.66
CA VAL A 101 0.31 -7.83 12.01
C VAL A 101 1.34 -6.74 12.29
N ARG A 102 2.61 -7.13 12.30
CA ARG A 102 3.72 -6.19 12.46
C ARG A 102 3.70 -5.17 11.32
N LEU A 103 3.78 -3.89 11.69
CA LEU A 103 3.79 -2.76 10.76
C LEU A 103 5.15 -2.07 10.78
N THR A 104 5.80 -2.02 9.62
CA THR A 104 7.05 -1.30 9.40
C THR A 104 6.82 -0.16 8.43
N THR A 105 7.37 1.01 8.71
CA THR A 105 7.25 2.20 7.84
C THR A 105 8.62 2.83 7.65
N TRP A 106 8.94 3.25 6.43
CA TRP A 106 10.20 3.95 6.14
C TRP A 106 10.01 4.98 5.03
N THR A 107 10.99 5.87 4.92
CA THR A 107 11.14 6.81 3.81
C THR A 107 12.25 6.30 2.91
N ASP A 108 11.92 5.97 1.66
CA ASP A 108 12.91 5.70 0.62
C ASP A 108 13.30 7.04 -0.01
N ARG A 109 14.49 7.54 0.38
CA ARG A 109 14.98 8.84 -0.09
C ARG A 109 15.38 8.82 -1.56
N ASP A 110 15.87 7.68 -2.05
CA ASP A 110 16.33 7.54 -3.44
C ASP A 110 15.15 7.60 -4.41
N ARG A 111 14.00 7.07 -3.99
CA ARG A 111 12.74 7.10 -4.76
C ARG A 111 11.82 8.24 -4.37
N ALA A 112 12.21 9.10 -3.43
CA ALA A 112 11.38 10.13 -2.84
C ALA A 112 9.98 9.61 -2.46
N ALA A 113 9.93 8.50 -1.71
CA ALA A 113 8.70 7.80 -1.36
C ALA A 113 8.59 7.53 0.14
N VAL A 114 7.36 7.40 0.62
CA VAL A 114 7.03 6.76 1.90
C VAL A 114 6.42 5.39 1.62
N VAL A 115 6.83 4.40 2.40
CA VAL A 115 6.39 3.01 2.24
C VAL A 115 5.99 2.45 3.60
N ALA A 116 4.90 1.70 3.64
CA ALA A 116 4.55 0.86 4.78
C ALA A 116 4.36 -0.59 4.35
N LEU A 117 4.80 -1.50 5.21
CA LEU A 117 4.67 -2.93 5.07
C LEU A 117 4.03 -3.50 6.35
N ALA A 118 2.92 -4.20 6.18
CA ALA A 118 2.24 -4.99 7.18
C ALA A 118 2.48 -6.48 6.91
N GLY A 119 3.05 -7.24 7.85
CA GLY A 119 3.34 -8.66 7.65
C GLY A 119 4.46 -9.20 8.55
N ALA A 120 4.73 -10.51 8.47
CA ALA A 120 5.76 -11.19 9.26
C ALA A 120 7.20 -10.88 8.79
N ASP A 121 8.17 -11.11 9.69
CA ASP A 121 9.59 -11.03 9.36
C ASP A 121 9.97 -12.08 8.29
N GLY A 122 10.77 -11.68 7.30
CA GLY A 122 11.15 -12.54 6.17
C GLY A 122 10.28 -12.37 4.90
N ALA A 123 9.47 -11.32 4.80
CA ALA A 123 8.80 -10.98 3.55
C ALA A 123 9.79 -10.42 2.51
N ASP A 124 9.82 -11.02 1.32
CA ASP A 124 10.58 -10.52 0.18
C ASP A 124 9.86 -9.31 -0.40
N ARG A 125 10.56 -8.17 -0.36
CA ARG A 125 10.04 -6.86 -0.78
C ARG A 125 10.80 -6.36 -1.99
N ALA A 126 10.08 -5.85 -2.98
CA ALA A 126 10.65 -5.15 -4.12
C ALA A 126 10.03 -3.74 -4.22
N LEU A 127 10.91 -2.73 -4.26
CA LEU A 127 10.55 -1.37 -4.62
C LEU A 127 11.17 -1.06 -5.97
N LEU A 128 10.32 -0.90 -6.97
CA LEU A 128 10.75 -0.67 -8.34
C LEU A 128 10.32 0.75 -8.75
N PRO A 129 11.14 1.49 -9.51
CA PRO A 129 10.58 2.60 -10.28
C PRO A 129 9.45 2.02 -11.14
N SER A 130 8.33 2.72 -11.26
CA SER A 130 7.26 2.23 -12.14
C SER A 130 7.85 2.02 -13.53
N LEU A 131 7.81 0.77 -14.00
CA LEU A 131 8.01 0.47 -15.41
C LEU A 131 6.90 1.25 -16.11
N THR A 132 7.27 2.27 -16.88
CA THR A 132 6.35 2.80 -17.87
C THR A 132 5.98 1.61 -18.74
N LEU A 133 4.77 1.05 -18.54
CA LEU A 133 4.19 0.17 -19.52
C LEU A 133 4.20 0.98 -20.80
N ARG A 134 5.13 0.66 -21.71
CA ARG A 134 5.08 1.16 -23.08
C ARG A 134 3.65 0.89 -23.52
N GLN A 135 2.90 1.95 -23.80
CA GLN A 135 1.56 1.81 -24.34
C GLN A 135 1.66 0.84 -25.51
N ALA A 136 0.87 -0.22 -25.50
CA ALA A 136 0.76 -1.08 -26.66
C ALA A 136 0.35 -0.18 -27.85
N PRO A 137 1.00 -0.32 -29.03
CA PRO A 137 0.60 0.47 -30.18
C PRO A 137 -0.90 0.24 -30.45
N PRO A 138 -1.66 1.27 -30.87
CA PRO A 138 -3.09 1.11 -31.13
C PRO A 138 -3.30 0.00 -32.15
N SER A 139 -4.21 -0.92 -31.85
CA SER A 139 -4.66 -1.92 -32.81
C SER A 139 -5.27 -1.19 -34.01
N GLY A 140 -4.53 -1.19 -35.12
CA GLY A 140 -4.98 -0.64 -36.38
C GLY A 140 -6.29 -1.29 -36.83
N ARG A 141 -7.17 -0.46 -37.39
CA ARG A 141 -8.20 -0.88 -38.34
C ARG A 141 -7.77 -0.44 -39.73
#